data_AF-A0A6B3ED59-F1
#
_entry.id   AF-A0A6B3ED59-F1
#
_cell.length_a   1.000
_cell.length_b   1.000
_cell.length_c   1.000
_cell.angle_alpha   90.00
_cell.angle_beta   90.00
_cell.angle_gamma   90.00
#
_symmetry.space_group_name_H-M   'P 1'
#
loop_
_entity.id
_entity.type
_entity.pdbx_description
1 polymer ?
#
loop_
_entity_poly.entity_id
_entity_poly.type
_entity_poly.pdbx_seq_one_letter_code
_entity_poly.pdbx_strand_id
1 'polypeptide(L)'
;MVLAGQVQRELVGLLNQHGPLAIGLTGEDAHTITATKHFPRIEGELVDIGRVGEITAIDTGAIETLLDDGRIPVVSSIARSADDDHVYNVNADT
;
A
#
# COMPACT_ATOMS: atom_id res chain seq x y z
N MET A 1 -12.90 -3.68 -1.26
CA MET A 1 -11.55 -3.68 -0.64
C MET A 1 -11.70 -3.26 0.81
N VAL A 2 -11.11 -3.99 1.77
CA VAL A 2 -11.22 -3.67 3.21
C VAL A 2 -10.14 -2.67 3.65
N LEU A 3 -8.88 -2.87 3.24
CA LEU A 3 -7.75 -2.02 3.65
C LEU A 3 -7.92 -0.56 3.20
N ALA A 4 -7.94 -0.31 1.89
CA ALA A 4 -8.13 1.05 1.35
C ALA A 4 -9.57 1.59 1.49
N GLY A 5 -10.57 0.70 1.58
CA GLY A 5 -11.98 1.07 1.54
C GLY A 5 -12.64 1.32 2.89
N GLN A 6 -12.18 0.64 3.95
CA GLN A 6 -12.79 0.70 5.28
C GLN A 6 -11.77 1.11 6.34
N VAL A 7 -10.71 0.31 6.53
CA VAL A 7 -9.74 0.52 7.62
C VAL A 7 -9.01 1.85 7.46
N GLN A 8 -8.50 2.14 6.27
CA GLN A 8 -7.84 3.42 5.99
C GLN A 8 -8.79 4.60 6.17
N ARG A 9 -10.03 4.49 5.67
CA ARG A 9 -11.00 5.59 5.76
C ARG A 9 -11.40 5.87 7.21
N GLU A 10 -11.54 4.83 8.02
CA GLU A 10 -11.78 4.94 9.45
C GLU A 10 -10.62 5.66 10.14
N LEU A 11 -9.38 5.23 9.91
CA LEU A 11 -8.19 5.85 10.51
C LEU A 11 -8.00 7.30 10.07
N VAL A 12 -8.17 7.60 8.78
CA VAL A 12 -8.16 8.98 8.26
C VAL A 12 -9.25 9.82 8.92
N GLY A 13 -10.45 9.26 9.10
CA GLY A 13 -11.56 9.92 9.78
C GLY A 13 -11.25 10.23 11.24
N LEU A 14 -10.66 9.29 11.98
CA LEU A 14 -10.23 9.48 13.37
C LEU A 14 -9.17 10.58 13.48
N LEU A 15 -8.15 10.56 12.63
CA LEU A 15 -7.11 11.59 12.62
C LEU A 15 -7.69 12.97 12.28
N ASN A 16 -8.61 13.03 11.31
CA ASN A 16 -9.17 14.28 10.85
C ASN A 16 -10.17 14.94 11.83
N GLN A 17 -10.58 14.24 12.89
CA GLN A 17 -11.30 14.87 14.01
C GLN A 17 -10.45 15.92 14.74
N HIS A 18 -9.12 15.86 14.58
CA HIS A 18 -8.18 16.78 15.19
C HIS A 18 -7.72 17.90 14.25
N GLY A 19 -8.26 17.97 13.02
CA GLY A 19 -7.91 18.95 12.00
C GLY A 19 -7.73 18.30 10.63
N PRO A 20 -7.62 19.08 9.53
CA PRO A 20 -7.48 18.54 8.18
C PRO A 20 -6.06 18.02 7.94
N LEU A 21 -5.66 16.94 8.62
CA LEU A 21 -4.27 16.47 8.66
C LEU A 21 -4.05 15.26 7.76
N ALA A 22 -4.91 14.25 7.84
CA ALA A 22 -4.68 12.95 7.25
C ALA A 22 -5.21 12.82 5.82
N ILE A 23 -4.42 12.17 4.97
CA ILE A 23 -4.76 11.82 3.58
C ILE A 23 -4.47 10.34 3.38
N GLY A 24 -5.47 9.61 2.86
CA GLY A 24 -5.34 8.17 2.56
C GLY A 24 -4.77 7.94 1.17
N LEU A 25 -3.85 6.97 1.06
CA LEU A 25 -3.21 6.55 -0.18
C LEU A 25 -2.92 5.05 -0.19
N THR A 26 -2.81 4.48 -1.36
CA THR A 26 -2.31 3.13 -1.62
C THR A 26 -0.96 3.23 -2.33
N GLY A 27 -0.26 2.11 -2.49
CA GLY A 27 0.93 2.06 -3.32
C GLY A 27 0.68 2.26 -4.81
N GLU A 28 -0.56 2.14 -5.29
CA GLU A 28 -0.93 2.48 -6.66
C GLU A 28 -0.86 3.99 -6.90
N ASP A 29 -1.22 4.78 -5.89
CA ASP A 29 -1.26 6.23 -5.99
C ASP A 29 0.16 6.77 -6.22
N ALA A 30 0.32 7.50 -7.33
CA ALA A 30 1.60 8.00 -7.81
C ALA A 30 2.71 6.94 -7.95
N HIS A 31 2.34 5.65 -8.07
CA HIS A 31 3.27 4.52 -8.11
C HIS A 31 4.20 4.43 -6.88
N THR A 32 3.69 4.83 -5.72
CA THR A 32 4.45 4.85 -4.46
C THR A 32 5.03 3.49 -4.08
N ILE A 33 4.32 2.38 -4.34
CA ILE A 33 4.80 1.01 -4.08
C ILE A 33 4.58 0.14 -5.30
N THR A 34 5.66 -0.47 -5.79
CA THR A 34 5.63 -1.48 -6.85
C THR A 34 6.00 -2.85 -6.27
N ALA A 35 5.27 -3.89 -6.68
CA ALA A 35 5.49 -5.26 -6.23
C ALA A 35 5.43 -6.25 -7.40
N THR A 36 6.11 -7.38 -7.23
CA THR A 36 5.95 -8.56 -8.09
C THR A 36 5.18 -9.65 -7.34
N LYS A 37 4.59 -10.59 -8.07
CA LYS A 37 3.82 -11.69 -7.48
C LYS A 37 4.69 -12.54 -6.57
N HIS A 38 4.21 -12.78 -5.35
CA HIS A 38 4.92 -13.58 -4.36
C HIS A 38 4.52 -15.06 -4.47
N PHE A 39 5.51 -15.93 -4.63
CA PHE A 39 5.37 -17.37 -4.65
C PHE A 39 6.13 -17.98 -3.46
N PRO A 40 5.49 -18.14 -2.28
CA PRO A 40 6.16 -18.75 -1.15
C PRO A 40 6.49 -20.21 -1.43
N ARG A 41 7.57 -20.70 -0.80
CA ARG A 41 7.87 -22.13 -0.76
C ARG A 41 7.09 -22.81 0.36
N ILE A 42 6.18 -23.70 0.01
CA ILE A 42 5.43 -24.55 0.95
C ILE A 42 5.79 -25.99 0.62
N GLU A 43 6.34 -26.72 1.60
CA GLU A 43 6.79 -28.11 1.42
C GLU A 43 7.79 -28.31 0.25
N GLY A 44 8.57 -27.26 -0.07
CA GLY A 44 9.59 -27.29 -1.13
C GLY A 44 9.09 -26.83 -2.51
N GLU A 45 7.79 -26.61 -2.68
CA GLU A 45 7.18 -26.17 -3.94
C GLU A 45 6.80 -24.70 -3.92
N LEU A 46 6.88 -24.02 -5.07
CA LEU A 46 6.40 -22.66 -5.24
C LEU A 46 4.88 -22.68 -5.38
N VAL A 47 4.17 -22.04 -4.45
CA VAL A 47 2.71 -22.03 -4.41
C VAL A 47 2.17 -20.66 -4.81
N ASP A 48 1.17 -20.64 -5.70
CA ASP A 48 0.41 -19.43 -6.01
C ASP A 48 -0.63 -19.18 -4.91
N ILE A 49 -0.40 -18.18 -4.07
CA ILE A 49 -1.31 -17.77 -3.00
C ILE A 49 -2.28 -16.65 -3.42
N GLY A 50 -2.42 -16.42 -4.73
CA GLY A 50 -3.32 -15.44 -5.31
C GLY A 50 -2.66 -14.06 -5.47
N ARG A 51 -3.39 -13.01 -5.10
CA ARG A 51 -2.96 -11.61 -5.29
C ARG A 51 -2.11 -11.09 -4.12
N VAL A 52 -1.02 -11.78 -3.84
CA VAL A 52 -0.03 -11.41 -2.84
C VAL A 52 1.28 -11.07 -3.53
N GLY A 53 1.91 -9.97 -3.12
CA GLY A 53 3.10 -9.44 -3.76
C GLY A 53 4.25 -9.23 -2.77
N GLU A 54 5.43 -9.11 -3.35
CA GLU A 54 6.67 -8.74 -2.67
C GLU A 54 7.14 -7.39 -3.22
N ILE A 55 7.41 -6.44 -2.32
CA ILE A 55 7.79 -5.07 -2.70
C ILE A 55 9.12 -5.10 -3.43
N THR A 56 9.17 -4.50 -4.61
CA THR A 56 10.38 -4.42 -5.45
C THR A 56 10.90 -3.00 -5.63
N ALA A 57 10.03 -1.99 -5.49
CA ALA A 57 10.44 -0.58 -5.52
C ALA A 57 9.49 0.30 -4.71
N ILE A 58 10.05 1.39 -4.18
CA ILE A 58 9.35 2.45 -3.46
C ILE A 58 9.71 3.79 -4.10
N ASP A 59 8.71 4.60 -4.44
CA ASP A 59 8.86 6.00 -4.79
C ASP A 59 8.26 6.86 -3.67
N THR A 60 9.10 7.59 -2.94
CA THR A 60 8.68 8.37 -1.78
C THR A 60 8.20 9.78 -2.14
N GLY A 61 8.31 10.23 -3.40
CA GLY A 61 8.12 11.64 -3.74
C GLY A 61 6.73 12.19 -3.38
N ALA A 62 5.69 11.38 -3.57
CA ALA A 62 4.32 11.76 -3.17
C ALA A 62 4.16 11.81 -1.64
N ILE A 63 4.75 10.87 -0.92
CA ILE A 63 4.73 10.83 0.56
C ILE A 63 5.47 12.05 1.12
N GLU A 64 6.67 12.33 0.60
CA GLU A 64 7.50 13.47 1.02
C GLU A 64 6.78 14.80 0.78
N THR A 65 6.17 14.98 -0.38
CA THR A 65 5.38 16.19 -0.70
C THR A 65 4.23 16.40 0.29
N LEU A 66 3.54 15.32 0.68
CA LEU A 66 2.46 15.40 1.67
C LEU A 66 2.99 15.77 3.06
N LEU A 67 4.12 15.20 3.47
CA LEU A 67 4.77 15.51 4.74
C LEU A 67 5.24 16.98 4.77
N ASP A 68 5.80 17.48 3.67
CA ASP A 68 6.24 18.87 3.53
C ASP A 68 5.07 19.88 3.61
N ASP A 69 3.87 19.51 3.13
CA ASP A 69 2.62 20.28 3.31
C ASP A 69 2.01 20.14 4.72
N GLY A 70 2.67 19.39 5.62
CA GLY A 70 2.20 19.17 6.99
C GLY A 70 1.02 18.20 7.10
N ARG A 71 0.85 17.30 6.12
CA ARG A 71 -0.16 16.23 6.14
C ARG A 71 0.37 14.97 6.82
N ILE A 72 -0.57 14.08 7.17
CA ILE A 72 -0.30 12.73 7.68
C ILE A 72 -0.71 11.73 6.59
N PRO A 73 0.24 11.16 5.82
CA PRO A 73 -0.04 10.10 4.86
C PRO A 73 -0.44 8.81 5.58
N VAL A 74 -1.61 8.27 5.24
CA VAL A 74 -2.10 6.97 5.75
C VAL A 74 -2.06 5.96 4.62
N VAL A 75 -0.99 5.17 4.56
CA VAL A 75 -0.71 4.24 3.45
C VAL A 75 -1.34 2.87 3.71
N SER A 76 -2.15 2.36 2.78
CA SER A 76 -2.60 0.96 2.78
C SER A 76 -1.59 0.08 2.04
N SER A 77 -1.34 -1.14 2.54
CA SER A 77 -0.40 -2.13 1.99
C SER A 77 -0.91 -2.82 0.71
N ILE A 78 -1.23 -2.02 -0.29
CA ILE A 78 -1.60 -2.43 -1.65
C ILE A 78 -0.56 -1.84 -2.59
N ALA A 79 0.03 -2.66 -3.45
CA ALA A 79 1.07 -2.25 -4.37
C ALA A 79 0.63 -2.43 -5.82
N ARG A 80 1.12 -1.56 -6.70
CA ARG A 80 1.01 -1.71 -8.15
C ARG A 80 1.82 -2.93 -8.57
N SER A 81 1.26 -3.77 -9.44
CA SER A 81 1.99 -4.89 -10.03
C SER A 81 3.03 -4.40 -11.05
N ALA A 82 4.22 -5.00 -11.02
CA ALA A 82 5.22 -4.91 -12.10
C ALA A 82 5.00 -5.99 -13.18
N ASP A 83 4.21 -7.02 -12.89
CA ASP A 83 4.07 -8.22 -13.72
C ASP A 83 2.83 -8.19 -14.62
N ASP A 84 1.78 -7.49 -14.18
CA ASP A 84 0.47 -7.42 -14.84
C ASP A 84 -0.27 -6.11 -14.52
N ASP A 85 -1.48 -5.95 -15.05
CA ASP A 85 -2.33 -4.76 -14.82
C ASP A 85 -3.16 -4.85 -13.52
N HIS A 86 -2.76 -5.71 -12.57
CA HIS A 86 -3.44 -5.86 -11.29
C HIS A 86 -2.67 -5.18 -10.15
N VAL A 87 -3.18 -5.42 -8.95
CA VAL A 87 -2.65 -4.93 -7.69
C VAL A 87 -2.41 -6.11 -6.77
N TYR A 88 -1.40 -5.99 -5.93
CA TYR A 88 -1.06 -7.00 -4.94
C TYR A 88 -1.25 -6.48 -3.53
N ASN A 89 -1.83 -7.30 -2.66
CA ASN A 89 -1.70 -7.08 -1.22
C ASN A 89 -0.26 -7.43 -0.85
N VAL A 90 0.40 -6.50 -0.16
CA VAL A 90 1.74 -6.71 0.39
C VAL A 90 1.64 -6.75 1.91
N ASN A 91 2.63 -7.37 2.55
CA ASN A 91 2.71 -7.36 4.00
C ASN A 91 2.99 -5.93 4.49
N ALA A 92 2.29 -5.47 5.52
CA ALA A 92 2.50 -4.16 6.12
C ALA A 92 3.75 -4.10 7.02
N ASP A 93 4.24 -5.26 7.49
CA ASP A 93 5.36 -5.36 8.43
C ASP A 93 6.74 -5.40 7.77
N THR A 94 6.81 -5.66 6.45
CA THR A 94 8.05 -5.84 5.67
C THR A 94 8.43 -4.60 4.90
#